data_AF-X0SCY4-F1
#
_entry.id   AF-X0SCY4-F1
#
_cell.length_a   1.000
_cell.length_b   1.000
_cell.length_c   1.000
_cell.angle_alpha   90.00
_cell.angle_beta   90.00
_cell.angle_gamma   90.00
#
_symmetry.space_group_name_H-M   'P 1'
#
loop_
_entity.id
_entity.type
_entity.pdbx_description
1 polymer ?
#
loop_
_entity_poly.entity_id
_entity_poly.type
_entity_poly.pdbx_seq_one_letter_code
_entity_poly.pdbx_strand_id
1 'polypeptide(L)'
;MTVLEIVDWDEHFENEETREMDVVPFALMPNKMDGDGYTELMLHDEAARIFGTWLHIVEITGKCIPRGLLLRSGLRPHDVASLARQSRGKKKDFELAIPVLLDLGWLRYNTIEEHEKR
;
A
#
# COMPACT_ATOMS: atom_id res chain seq x y z
N MET A 1 7.32 16.41 -3.00
CA MET A 1 7.87 15.08 -3.30
C MET A 1 6.73 14.11 -3.58
N THR A 2 6.81 13.32 -4.66
CA THR A 2 5.76 12.37 -5.02
C THR A 2 5.97 11.02 -4.31
N VAL A 3 4.92 10.51 -3.68
CA VAL A 3 4.90 9.23 -2.96
C VAL A 3 3.67 8.42 -3.40
N LEU A 4 3.76 7.10 -3.31
CA LEU A 4 2.58 6.24 -3.45
C LEU A 4 1.82 6.17 -2.13
N GLU A 5 0.51 6.14 -2.21
CA GLU A 5 -0.40 6.06 -1.06
C GLU A 5 -1.48 5.03 -1.35
N ILE A 6 -1.86 4.25 -0.34
CA ILE A 6 -3.07 3.41 -0.37
C ILE A 6 -4.28 4.32 -0.19
N VAL A 7 -5.19 4.27 -1.15
CA VAL A 7 -6.40 5.10 -1.14
C VAL A 7 -7.24 4.79 0.10
N ASP A 8 -7.62 5.85 0.81
CA ASP A 8 -8.50 5.82 1.98
C ASP A 8 -8.06 4.83 3.06
N TRP A 9 -6.75 4.81 3.35
CA TRP A 9 -6.15 3.96 4.40
C TRP A 9 -6.92 4.02 5.71
N ASP A 10 -7.22 5.22 6.19
CA ASP A 10 -7.90 5.42 7.47
C ASP A 10 -9.31 4.84 7.47
N GLU A 11 -9.99 4.76 6.31
CA GLU A 11 -11.35 4.18 6.22
C GLU A 11 -11.32 2.66 6.14
N HIS A 12 -10.34 2.09 5.45
CA HIS A 12 -10.36 0.68 5.05
C HIS A 12 -9.43 -0.22 5.87
N PHE A 13 -8.33 0.31 6.40
CA PHE A 13 -7.26 -0.47 7.02
C PHE A 13 -7.03 -0.10 8.50
N GLU A 14 -7.85 0.81 9.04
CA GLU A 14 -7.79 1.25 10.42
C GLU A 14 -9.18 1.14 11.08
N ASN A 15 -9.21 0.82 12.37
CA ASN A 15 -10.38 0.96 13.23
C ASN A 15 -10.07 1.98 14.35
N GLU A 16 -11.00 2.15 15.31
CA GLU A 16 -10.78 3.05 16.45
C GLU A 16 -9.52 2.68 17.24
N GLU A 17 -9.33 1.38 17.51
CA GLU A 17 -8.22 0.87 18.32
C GLU A 17 -6.86 1.03 17.63
N THR A 18 -6.76 0.70 16.34
CA THR A 18 -5.48 0.76 15.62
C THR A 18 -4.99 2.19 15.42
N ARG A 19 -5.90 3.17 15.31
CA ARG A 19 -5.55 4.60 15.21
C ARG A 19 -4.87 5.12 16.47
N GLU A 20 -5.15 4.53 17.62
CA GLU A 20 -4.51 4.89 18.89
C GLU A 20 -3.16 4.19 19.12
N MET A 21 -2.80 3.21 18.29
CA MET A 21 -1.56 2.45 18.42
C MET A 21 -0.39 3.13 17.70
N ASP A 22 0.72 3.32 18.41
CA ASP A 22 2.01 3.72 17.81
C ASP A 22 2.55 2.66 16.84
N VAL A 23 2.34 1.38 17.19
CA VAL A 23 2.81 0.22 16.42
C VAL A 23 1.66 -0.76 16.27
N VAL A 24 1.25 -1.00 15.03
CA VAL A 24 0.21 -1.98 14.71
C VAL A 24 0.87 -3.32 14.39
N PRO A 25 0.64 -4.38 15.19
CA PRO A 25 1.32 -5.67 14.98
C PRO A 25 0.75 -6.49 13.82
N PHE A 26 -0.46 -6.18 13.34
CA PHE A 26 -1.15 -6.83 12.23
C PHE A 26 -1.89 -5.80 11.36
N ALA A 27 -1.79 -5.90 10.04
CA ALA A 27 -2.63 -5.06 9.18
C ALA A 27 -4.09 -5.55 9.21
N LEU A 28 -5.04 -4.63 9.39
CA LEU A 28 -6.45 -4.94 9.16
C LEU A 28 -6.66 -5.08 7.65
N MET A 29 -7.34 -6.13 7.22
CA MET A 29 -7.68 -6.34 5.82
C MET A 29 -9.20 -6.39 5.68
N PRO A 30 -9.81 -5.57 4.81
CA PRO A 30 -11.22 -5.69 4.50
C PRO A 30 -11.56 -7.06 3.91
N ASN A 31 -12.66 -7.66 4.36
CA ASN A 31 -13.24 -8.85 3.75
C ASN A 31 -14.07 -8.52 2.49
N LYS A 32 -13.53 -7.68 1.59
CA LYS A 32 -14.20 -7.20 0.36
C LYS A 32 -13.77 -8.00 -0.88
N MET A 33 -13.84 -9.32 -0.79
CA MET A 33 -13.50 -10.25 -1.88
C MET A 33 -14.61 -10.35 -2.95
N ASP A 34 -15.58 -9.44 -2.89
CA ASP A 34 -16.74 -9.30 -3.77
C ASP A 34 -16.86 -7.88 -4.36
N GLY A 35 -15.95 -6.97 -4.04
CA GLY A 35 -15.96 -5.60 -4.55
C GLY A 35 -15.49 -5.50 -6.00
N ASP A 36 -15.98 -4.48 -6.71
CA ASP A 36 -15.69 -4.26 -8.14
C ASP A 36 -14.19 -4.33 -8.46
N GLY A 37 -13.36 -3.56 -7.74
CA GLY A 37 -11.91 -3.58 -7.97
C GLY A 37 -11.24 -4.94 -7.73
N TYR A 38 -11.74 -5.74 -6.77
CA TYR A 38 -11.23 -7.08 -6.55
C TYR A 38 -11.66 -8.01 -7.70
N THR A 39 -12.93 -7.97 -8.08
CA THR A 39 -13.43 -8.78 -9.20
C THR A 39 -12.74 -8.42 -10.52
N GLU A 40 -12.48 -7.14 -10.77
CA GLU A 40 -11.71 -6.67 -11.94
C GLU A 40 -10.27 -7.18 -11.90
N LEU A 41 -9.58 -7.08 -10.75
CA LEU A 41 -8.24 -7.65 -10.57
C LEU A 41 -8.21 -9.14 -10.92
N MET A 42 -9.23 -9.89 -10.50
CA MET A 42 -9.31 -11.33 -10.70
C MET A 42 -9.51 -11.76 -12.17
N LEU A 43 -9.84 -10.83 -13.08
CA LEU A 43 -9.87 -11.09 -14.53
C LEU A 43 -8.47 -11.09 -15.17
N HIS A 44 -7.45 -10.58 -14.47
CA HIS A 44 -6.08 -10.54 -14.97
C HIS A 44 -5.42 -11.93 -14.89
N ASP A 45 -4.69 -12.36 -15.92
CA ASP A 45 -4.02 -13.68 -15.96
C ASP A 45 -3.07 -13.92 -14.77
N GLU A 46 -2.48 -12.83 -14.27
CA GLU A 46 -1.53 -12.81 -13.14
C GLU A 46 -2.18 -12.34 -11.83
N ALA A 47 -3.52 -12.41 -11.70
CA ALA A 47 -4.27 -11.88 -10.57
C ALA A 47 -3.71 -12.31 -9.20
N ALA A 48 -3.43 -13.60 -9.02
CA ALA A 48 -2.88 -14.12 -7.76
C ALA A 48 -1.50 -13.52 -7.42
N ARG A 49 -0.66 -13.27 -8.43
CA ARG A 49 0.66 -12.65 -8.26
C ARG A 49 0.52 -11.17 -7.87
N ILE A 50 -0.40 -10.46 -8.53
CA ILE A 50 -0.68 -9.05 -8.23
C ILE A 50 -1.29 -8.92 -6.83
N PHE A 51 -2.28 -9.74 -6.48
CA PHE A 51 -2.91 -9.72 -5.17
C PHE A 51 -1.92 -10.09 -4.04
N GLY A 52 -1.06 -11.08 -4.25
CA GLY A 52 0.02 -11.36 -3.28
C GLY A 52 0.98 -10.17 -3.11
N THR A 53 1.24 -9.42 -4.18
CA THR A 53 2.04 -8.20 -4.13
C THR A 53 1.31 -7.06 -3.42
N TRP A 54 -0.01 -6.96 -3.60
CA TRP A 54 -0.86 -6.02 -2.85
C TRP A 54 -0.76 -6.25 -1.34
N LEU A 55 -0.82 -7.50 -0.88
CA LEU A 55 -0.64 -7.82 0.54
C LEU A 55 0.72 -7.38 1.08
N HIS A 56 1.80 -7.53 0.30
CA HIS A 56 3.11 -7.00 0.67
C HIS A 56 3.09 -5.48 0.83
N ILE A 57 2.40 -4.77 -0.07
CA ILE A 57 2.28 -3.30 -0.03
C ILE A 57 1.50 -2.85 1.21
N VAL A 58 0.35 -3.48 1.51
CA VAL A 58 -0.47 -3.16 2.69
C VAL A 58 0.33 -3.33 3.98
N GLU A 59 1.01 -4.47 4.16
CA GLU A 59 1.80 -4.76 5.37
C GLU A 59 3.00 -3.83 5.55
N ILE A 60 3.65 -3.41 4.46
CA ILE A 60 4.71 -2.40 4.53
C ILE A 60 4.12 -1.05 4.94
N THR A 61 3.03 -0.66 4.30
CA THR A 61 2.38 0.65 4.49
C THR A 61 1.83 0.83 5.90
N GLY A 62 1.33 -0.23 6.53
CA GLY A 62 0.90 -0.22 7.92
C GLY A 62 2.02 0.01 8.93
N LYS A 63 3.29 -0.09 8.52
CA LYS A 63 4.47 0.21 9.35
C LYS A 63 5.15 1.53 8.99
N CYS A 64 4.64 2.23 7.97
CA CYS A 64 5.13 3.56 7.59
C CYS A 64 4.61 4.62 8.56
N ILE A 65 5.31 5.76 8.62
CA ILE A 65 4.89 6.93 9.40
C ILE A 65 4.94 8.14 8.45
N PRO A 66 3.78 8.73 8.09
CA PRO A 66 2.42 8.30 8.43
C PRO A 66 2.02 6.97 7.76
N ARG A 67 1.09 6.23 8.38
CA ARG A 67 0.50 5.01 7.79
C ARG A 67 -0.35 5.37 6.57
N GLY A 68 -0.55 4.43 5.66
CA GLY A 68 -1.19 4.69 4.36
C GLY A 68 -0.24 5.23 3.29
N LEU A 69 0.88 5.86 3.68
CA LEU A 69 1.87 6.39 2.74
C LEU A 69 3.10 5.48 2.65
N LEU A 70 3.51 5.13 1.44
CA LEU A 70 4.71 4.35 1.16
C LEU A 70 5.97 5.19 1.32
N LEU A 71 6.24 5.59 2.56
CA LEU A 71 7.32 6.48 2.97
C LEU A 71 8.26 5.79 3.96
N ARG A 72 9.56 5.81 3.68
CA ARG A 72 10.61 5.33 4.58
C ARG A 72 11.00 6.40 5.58
N SER A 73 11.70 5.96 6.62
CA SER A 73 12.40 6.87 7.54
C SER A 73 13.28 7.88 6.79
N GLY A 74 13.23 9.13 7.27
CA GLY A 74 13.92 10.26 6.67
C GLY A 74 13.24 10.80 5.41
N LEU A 75 11.91 10.69 5.31
CA LEU A 75 11.10 11.24 4.21
C LEU A 75 11.56 10.76 2.82
N ARG A 76 11.85 9.47 2.69
CA ARG A 76 12.25 8.89 1.39
C ARG A 76 11.15 7.97 0.86
N PRO A 77 10.52 8.27 -0.28
CA PRO A 77 9.51 7.41 -0.88
C PRO A 77 10.06 6.01 -1.09
N HIS A 78 9.23 5.02 -0.88
CA HIS A 78 9.51 3.68 -1.33
C HIS A 78 9.45 3.65 -2.86
N ASP A 79 10.49 3.08 -3.47
CA ASP A 79 10.49 2.63 -4.85
C ASP A 79 10.31 1.10 -4.91
N VAL A 80 10.10 0.58 -6.11
CA VAL A 80 9.95 -0.86 -6.39
C VAL A 80 11.09 -1.69 -5.77
N ALA A 81 12.34 -1.24 -5.87
CA ALA A 81 13.48 -1.99 -5.35
C ALA A 81 13.46 -2.05 -3.81
N SER A 82 13.09 -0.95 -3.16
CA SER A 82 12.97 -0.85 -1.72
C SER A 82 11.80 -1.67 -1.17
N LEU A 83 10.66 -1.70 -1.88
CA LEU A 83 9.50 -2.54 -1.53
C LEU A 83 9.85 -4.02 -1.60
N ALA A 84 10.43 -4.45 -2.73
CA ALA A 84 10.85 -5.83 -2.93
C ALA A 84 11.84 -6.29 -1.85
N ARG A 85 12.84 -5.44 -1.53
CA ARG A 85 13.79 -5.74 -0.46
C ARG A 85 13.12 -5.85 0.91
N GLN A 86 12.17 -4.96 1.23
CA GLN A 86 11.50 -4.91 2.53
C GLN A 86 10.60 -6.13 2.75
N SER A 87 9.84 -6.53 1.73
CA SER A 87 8.94 -7.68 1.81
C SER A 87 9.61 -9.02 1.53
N ARG A 88 10.86 -9.01 1.03
CA ARG A 88 11.55 -10.17 0.44
C ARG A 88 10.84 -10.71 -0.81
N GLY A 89 10.00 -9.89 -1.45
CA GLY A 89 9.36 -10.18 -2.73
C GLY A 89 10.29 -9.94 -3.93
N LYS A 90 9.82 -10.27 -5.14
CA LYS A 90 10.60 -10.05 -6.37
C LYS A 90 10.27 -8.68 -6.95
N LYS A 91 11.30 -7.92 -7.35
CA LYS A 91 11.16 -6.60 -7.99
C LYS A 91 10.12 -6.59 -9.12
N LYS A 92 10.19 -7.60 -10.00
CA LYS A 92 9.28 -7.75 -11.15
C LYS A 92 7.79 -7.87 -10.78
N ASP A 93 7.49 -8.39 -9.59
CA ASP A 93 6.11 -8.57 -9.15
C ASP A 93 5.51 -7.20 -8.77
N PHE A 94 6.31 -6.31 -8.17
CA PHE A 94 5.94 -4.90 -7.92
C PHE A 94 5.86 -4.07 -9.19
N GLU A 95 6.78 -4.29 -10.15
CA GLU A 95 6.75 -3.60 -11.46
C GLU A 95 5.47 -3.92 -12.23
N LEU A 96 4.96 -5.14 -12.10
CA LEU A 96 3.67 -5.54 -12.64
C LEU A 96 2.49 -4.98 -11.84
N ALA A 97 2.53 -5.13 -10.51
CA ALA A 97 1.36 -4.87 -9.68
C ALA A 97 1.03 -3.39 -9.56
N ILE A 98 2.03 -2.51 -9.40
CA ILE A 98 1.79 -1.09 -9.11
C ILE A 98 0.94 -0.39 -10.19
N PRO A 99 1.22 -0.54 -11.50
CA PRO A 99 0.37 0.04 -12.54
C PRO A 99 -1.08 -0.44 -12.46
N VAL A 100 -1.30 -1.75 -12.31
CA VAL A 100 -2.64 -2.33 -12.19
C VAL A 100 -3.37 -1.78 -10.95
N LEU A 101 -2.68 -1.68 -9.81
CA LEU A 101 -3.25 -1.15 -8.57
C LEU A 101 -3.56 0.36 -8.65
N LEU A 102 -2.79 1.12 -9.44
CA LEU A 102 -3.09 2.52 -9.75
C LEU A 102 -4.36 2.62 -10.63
N ASP A 103 -4.46 1.78 -11.65
CA ASP A 103 -5.61 1.75 -12.56
C ASP A 103 -6.90 1.34 -11.83
N LEU A 104 -6.82 0.36 -10.92
CA LEU A 104 -7.92 -0.05 -10.04
C LEU A 104 -8.28 0.99 -8.96
N GLY A 105 -7.49 2.06 -8.81
CA GLY A 105 -7.68 3.09 -7.80
C GLY A 105 -7.39 2.64 -6.37
N TRP A 106 -6.64 1.55 -6.18
CA TRP A 106 -6.21 1.09 -4.84
C TRP A 106 -4.96 1.84 -4.37
N LEU A 107 -4.16 2.31 -5.31
CA LEU A 107 -3.04 3.22 -5.09
C LEU A 107 -3.31 4.57 -5.75
N ARG A 108 -2.72 5.62 -5.20
CA ARG A 108 -2.61 6.93 -5.84
C ARG A 108 -1.23 7.55 -5.65
N TYR A 109 -0.87 8.47 -6.52
CA TYR A 109 0.26 9.36 -6.26
C TYR A 109 -0.20 10.53 -5.40
N ASN A 110 0.53 10.79 -4.32
CA ASN A 110 0.33 11.94 -3.44
C ASN A 110 1.58 12.82 -3.47
N THR A 111 1.38 14.14 -3.35
CA THR A 111 2.47 15.12 -3.28
C THR A 111 2.60 15.61 -1.85
N ILE A 112 3.68 15.25 -1.18
CA ILE A 112 4.02 15.78 0.14
C ILE A 112 4.93 16.98 -0.03
N GLU A 113 4.55 18.12 0.57
CA GLU A 113 5.43 19.29 0.71
C GLU A 113 6.29 19.14 1.98
N GLU A 114 7.58 19.49 1.92
CA GLU A 114 8.52 19.31 3.05
C GLU A 114 8.20 20.17 4.30
N HIS A 115 7.11 20.95 4.28
CA HIS A 115 6.79 21.98 5.26
C HIS A 115 5.82 21.57 6.38
N GLU A 116 5.24 20.38 6.36
CA GLU A 116 4.35 19.93 7.45
C GLU A 116 5.14 19.26 8.58
N LYS A 117 5.95 20.09 9.26
CA LYS A 117 6.32 19.87 10.67
C LYS A 117 5.28 20.54 11.54
N ARG A 118 4.28 19.80 11.99
CA ARG A 118 3.55 20.14 13.22
C ARG A 118 3.37 18.90 14.06
#